data_AF-A0A4P1QYJ1-F1
#
_entry.id   AF-A0A4P1QYJ1-F1
#
_cell.length_a   1.000
_cell.length_b   1.000
_cell.length_c   1.000
_cell.angle_alpha   90.00
_cell.angle_beta   90.00
_cell.angle_gamma   90.00
#
_symmetry.space_group_name_H-M   'P 1'
#
loop_
_entity.id
_entity.type
_entity.pdbx_description
1 polymer ?
#
loop_
_entity_poly.entity_id
_entity_poly.type
_entity_poly.pdbx_seq_one_letter_code
_entity_poly.pdbx_strand_id
1 'polypeptide(L)'
;MESGAKGCEVIVSGKLRAQRAKSMKFKDGYMISSGQPVKDYIDSAVRHVLLRQGVLGIKVKIMLDYDPKGKQGPKTPLPDIVLIHTPKEEEEYIRPAPAVIANEIEVPVVVA
;
A
#
# COMPACT_ATOMS: atom_id res chain seq x y z
N MET A 1 -13.97 -6.85 6.49
CA MET A 1 -12.57 -6.56 6.09
C MET A 1 -11.89 -7.72 5.36
N GLU A 2 -12.46 -8.92 5.37
CA GLU A 2 -11.82 -10.13 4.84
C GLU A 2 -11.45 -10.06 3.35
N SER A 3 -12.09 -9.17 2.58
CA SER A 3 -11.75 -8.91 1.17
C SER A 3 -10.54 -7.98 0.97
N GLY A 4 -9.75 -7.68 2.01
CA GLY A 4 -8.52 -6.89 1.89
C GLY A 4 -8.72 -5.38 1.80
N ALA A 5 -9.89 -4.85 2.15
CA ALA A 5 -10.09 -3.41 2.26
C ALA A 5 -9.42 -2.86 3.53
N LYS A 6 -8.72 -1.72 3.40
CA LYS A 6 -8.01 -1.07 4.52
C LYS A 6 -8.97 -0.44 5.53
N GLY A 7 -10.16 -0.06 5.08
CA GLY A 7 -11.23 0.43 5.94
C GLY A 7 -12.57 0.54 5.22
N CYS A 8 -13.64 0.61 5.98
CA CYS A 8 -15.00 0.72 5.48
C CYS A 8 -15.83 1.67 6.36
N GLU A 9 -16.66 2.48 5.72
CA GLU A 9 -17.67 3.30 6.37
C GLU A 9 -19.03 3.05 5.71
N VAL A 10 -19.99 2.54 6.49
CA VAL A 10 -21.36 2.31 6.06
C VAL A 10 -22.28 3.23 6.84
N ILE A 11 -23.01 4.07 6.11
CA ILE A 11 -24.00 4.99 6.67
C ILE A 11 -25.38 4.52 6.20
N VAL A 12 -26.23 4.15 7.15
CA VAL A 12 -27.63 3.84 6.91
C VAL A 12 -28.46 4.99 7.43
N SER A 13 -29.16 5.68 6.53
CA SER A 13 -30.01 6.83 6.85
C SER A 13 -31.48 6.55 6.51
N GLY A 14 -32.37 7.05 7.35
CA GLY A 14 -33.82 7.03 7.10
C GLY A 14 -34.63 6.70 8.34
N LYS A 15 -35.89 6.30 8.13
CA LYS A 15 -36.82 5.92 9.21
C LYS A 15 -36.52 4.48 9.66
N LEU A 16 -35.59 4.33 10.59
CA LEU A 16 -35.11 3.02 11.04
C LEU A 16 -36.07 2.32 12.00
N ARG A 17 -36.44 3.00 13.10
CA ARG A 17 -37.33 2.43 14.14
C ARG A 17 -38.47 3.37 14.53
N ALA A 18 -38.27 4.69 14.41
CA ALA A 18 -39.24 5.72 14.77
C ALA A 18 -39.64 6.54 13.53
N GLN A 19 -40.68 7.38 13.67
CA GLN A 19 -41.15 8.28 12.60
C GLN A 19 -40.09 9.29 12.15
N ARG A 20 -39.14 9.65 13.03
CA ARG A 20 -38.05 10.57 12.72
C ARG A 20 -36.90 9.82 12.04
N ALA A 21 -36.32 10.44 11.01
CA ALA A 21 -35.12 9.90 10.38
C ALA A 21 -33.93 9.90 11.34
N LYS A 22 -33.17 8.82 11.34
CA LYS A 22 -31.90 8.67 12.06
C LYS A 22 -30.84 8.14 11.08
N SER A 23 -29.59 8.52 11.33
CA SER A 23 -28.44 8.03 10.58
C SER A 23 -27.55 7.21 11.51
N MET A 24 -27.39 5.93 11.19
CA MET A 24 -26.43 5.06 11.84
C MET A 24 -25.16 5.03 10.99
N LYS A 25 -24.03 5.39 11.61
CA LYS A 25 -22.71 5.32 10.96
C LYS A 25 -21.94 4.19 11.59
N PHE A 26 -21.54 3.23 10.77
CA PHE A 26 -20.64 2.15 11.12
C PHE A 26 -19.32 2.43 10.44
N LYS A 27 -18.25 2.57 11.21
CA LYS A 27 -16.90 2.78 10.69
C LYS A 27 -16.02 1.68 11.26
N ASP A 28 -15.18 1.13 10.40
CA ASP A 28 -14.20 0.13 10.80
C ASP A 28 -12.92 0.31 9.98
N GLY A 29 -11.78 0.24 10.66
CA GLY A 29 -10.46 0.42 10.05
C GLY A 29 -10.04 1.87 9.77
N TYR A 30 -9.14 2.02 8.81
CA TYR A 30 -8.54 3.30 8.46
C TYR A 30 -9.30 3.96 7.30
N MET A 31 -9.68 5.22 7.47
CA MET A 31 -10.47 5.96 6.48
C MET A 31 -9.97 7.40 6.35
N ILE A 32 -9.51 7.78 5.16
CA ILE A 32 -9.11 9.15 4.84
C ILE A 32 -10.35 9.96 4.48
N SER A 33 -10.43 11.22 4.93
CA SER A 33 -11.60 12.08 4.66
C SER A 33 -11.28 13.31 3.81
N SER A 34 -10.01 13.61 3.55
CA SER A 34 -9.55 14.83 2.89
C SER A 34 -8.46 14.59 1.84
N GLY A 35 -8.35 15.52 0.89
CA GLY A 35 -7.30 15.56 -0.12
C GLY A 35 -7.60 14.75 -1.38
N GLN A 36 -6.61 14.71 -2.29
CA GLN A 36 -6.67 13.92 -3.52
C GLN A 36 -6.77 12.41 -3.27
N PRO A 37 -6.12 11.80 -2.24
CA PRO A 37 -6.25 10.38 -1.96
C PRO A 37 -7.68 9.89 -1.76
N VAL A 38 -8.61 10.76 -1.33
CA VAL A 38 -10.02 10.39 -1.21
C VAL A 38 -10.62 10.00 -2.55
N LYS A 39 -10.24 10.65 -3.64
CA LYS A 39 -10.80 10.33 -4.97
C LYS A 39 -10.18 9.06 -5.56
N ASP A 40 -8.91 8.82 -5.25
CA ASP A 40 -8.15 7.74 -5.86
C ASP A 40 -8.27 6.43 -5.06
N TYR A 41 -8.39 6.50 -3.73
CA TYR A 41 -8.45 5.34 -2.83
C TYR A 41 -9.84 4.98 -2.34
N ILE A 42 -10.80 5.92 -2.32
CA ILE A 42 -12.13 5.66 -1.76
C ILE A 42 -13.13 5.49 -2.88
N ASP A 43 -13.65 4.27 -2.99
CA ASP A 43 -14.85 4.03 -3.76
C ASP A 43 -16.07 4.30 -2.88
N SER A 44 -17.05 5.03 -3.43
CA SER A 44 -18.26 5.38 -2.71
C SER A 44 -19.49 5.10 -3.54
N ALA A 45 -20.44 4.40 -2.92
CA ALA A 45 -21.70 4.04 -3.55
C ALA A 45 -22.87 4.49 -2.66
N VAL A 46 -23.88 5.09 -3.29
CA VAL A 46 -25.16 5.41 -2.66
C VAL A 46 -26.25 4.61 -3.33
N ARG A 47 -27.06 3.93 -2.54
CA ARG A 47 -28.24 3.19 -3.01
C ARG A 47 -29.43 3.45 -2.10
N HIS A 48 -30.61 3.31 -2.69
CA HIS A 48 -31.88 3.49 -2.01
C HIS A 48 -32.60 2.16 -1.92
N VAL A 49 -33.17 1.86 -0.76
CA VAL A 49 -33.96 0.65 -0.52
C VAL A 49 -35.37 1.07 -0.15
N LEU A 50 -36.35 0.51 -0.86
CA LEU A 50 -37.77 0.75 -0.60
C LEU A 50 -38.26 -0.22 0.48
N LEU A 51 -38.80 0.31 1.56
CA LEU A 51 -39.49 -0.44 2.61
C LEU A 51 -40.91 0.09 2.77
N ARG A 52 -41.79 -0.69 3.40
CA ARG A 52 -43.18 -0.25 3.67
C ARG A 52 -43.26 1.06 4.46
N GLN A 53 -42.28 1.32 5.32
CA GLN A 53 -42.22 2.54 6.15
C GLN A 53 -41.68 3.77 5.40
N GLY A 54 -41.14 3.60 4.18
CA GLY A 54 -40.51 4.64 3.37
C GLY A 54 -39.21 4.17 2.73
N VAL A 55 -38.40 5.11 2.25
CA VAL A 55 -37.12 4.82 1.60
C VAL A 55 -35.98 4.93 2.62
N LEU A 56 -35.09 3.94 2.67
CA LEU A 56 -33.81 4.02 3.35
C LEU A 56 -32.70 4.36 2.36
N GLY A 57 -31.78 5.23 2.79
CA GLY A 57 -30.53 5.50 2.07
C GLY A 57 -29.39 4.70 2.68
N ILE A 58 -28.64 4.01 1.83
CA ILE A 58 -27.40 3.33 2.21
C ILE A 58 -26.27 4.01 1.44
N LYS A 59 -25.30 4.54 2.18
CA LYS A 59 -24.04 5.06 1.63
C LYS A 59 -22.90 4.21 2.15
N VAL A 60 -22.17 3.59 1.24
CA VAL A 60 -20.98 2.79 1.54
C VAL A 60 -19.77 3.53 1.01
N LYS A 61 -18.71 3.60 1.81
CA LYS A 61 -17.38 4.05 1.42
C LYS A 61 -16.37 2.96 1.76
N ILE A 62 -15.60 2.53 0.78
CA ILE A 62 -14.58 1.50 0.95
C ILE A 62 -13.24 2.12 0.61
N MET A 63 -12.28 2.04 1.54
CA MET A 63 -10.91 2.42 1.28
C MET A 63 -10.16 1.20 0.72
N LEU A 64 -9.72 1.32 -0.53
CA LEU A 64 -8.92 0.31 -1.22
C LEU A 64 -7.51 0.26 -0.64
N ASP A 65 -6.86 -0.89 -0.78
CA ASP A 65 -5.45 -1.02 -0.40
C ASP A 65 -4.52 -0.58 -1.53
N TYR A 66 -3.28 -0.24 -1.19
CA TYR A 66 -2.25 0.12 -2.17
C TYR A 66 -1.73 -1.15 -2.86
N ASP A 67 -1.86 -1.22 -4.19
CA ASP A 67 -1.32 -2.32 -4.99
C ASP A 67 -0.41 -1.78 -6.11
N PRO A 68 0.90 -2.09 -6.11
CA PRO A 68 1.81 -1.66 -7.18
C PRO A 68 1.46 -2.26 -8.55
N LYS A 69 0.70 -3.37 -8.59
CA LYS A 69 0.21 -3.99 -9.83
C LYS A 69 -1.08 -3.36 -10.35
N GLY A 70 -1.78 -2.56 -9.54
CA GLY A 70 -2.97 -1.81 -9.93
C GLY A 70 -4.20 -2.67 -10.23
N LYS A 71 -4.29 -3.90 -9.72
CA LYS A 71 -5.44 -4.79 -10.02
C LYS A 71 -6.64 -4.53 -9.11
N GLN A 72 -6.39 -4.31 -7.82
CA GLN A 72 -7.45 -4.12 -6.82
C GLN A 72 -7.49 -2.71 -6.24
N GLY A 73 -6.43 -1.91 -6.45
CA GLY A 73 -6.33 -0.57 -5.88
C GLY A 73 -5.43 0.35 -6.70
N PRO A 74 -5.32 1.62 -6.28
CA PRO A 74 -4.52 2.62 -6.97
C PRO A 74 -3.02 2.29 -6.92
N LYS A 75 -2.34 2.56 -8.04
CA LYS A 75 -0.89 2.36 -8.20
C LYS A 75 -0.05 3.44 -7.50
N THR A 76 -0.64 4.60 -7.22
CA THR A 76 0.04 5.72 -6.57
C THR A 76 0.02 5.51 -5.06
N PRO A 77 1.17 5.44 -4.37
CA PRO A 77 1.18 5.30 -2.91
C PRO A 77 0.59 6.53 -2.24
N LEU A 78 0.17 6.36 -0.98
CA LEU A 78 -0.25 7.50 -0.16
C LEU A 78 0.95 8.46 0.02
N PRO A 79 0.72 9.78 -0.06
CA PRO A 79 1.79 10.78 -0.05
C PRO A 79 2.60 10.78 1.25
N ASP A 80 1.99 10.32 2.34
CA ASP A 80 2.61 10.31 3.67
C ASP A 80 3.45 9.05 3.93
N ILE A 81 3.34 8.02 3.09
CA ILE A 81 4.03 6.74 3.29
C ILE A 81 5.34 6.73 2.50
N VAL A 82 6.45 6.86 3.21
CA VAL A 82 7.81 6.77 2.65
C VAL A 82 8.39 5.39 2.90
N LEU A 83 8.83 4.70 1.84
CA LEU A 83 9.52 3.42 1.93
C LEU A 83 11.03 3.66 2.07
N ILE A 84 11.58 3.36 3.24
CA ILE A 84 13.03 3.44 3.50
C ILE A 84 13.63 2.08 3.14
N HIS A 85 14.48 2.05 2.11
CA HIS A 85 15.22 0.84 1.76
C HIS A 85 16.37 0.64 2.73
N THR A 86 16.54 -0.59 3.20
CA THR A 86 17.73 -0.95 3.99
C THR A 86 18.98 -0.79 3.13
N PRO A 87 20.10 -0.35 3.71
CA PRO A 87 21.35 -0.25 2.97
C PRO A 87 21.71 -1.63 2.42
N LYS A 88 22.18 -1.67 1.18
CA LYS A 88 22.72 -2.88 0.59
C LYS A 88 23.98 -3.24 1.37
N GLU A 89 24.12 -4.50 1.77
CA GLU A 89 25.37 -4.99 2.38
C GLU A 89 26.49 -4.79 1.34
N GLU A 90 27.46 -3.92 1.66
CA GLU A 90 28.71 -3.84 0.92
C GLU A 90 29.47 -5.13 1.22
N GLU A 91 29.61 -5.98 0.20
CA GLU A 91 30.67 -6.98 0.21
C GLU A 91 31.98 -6.22 0.41
N GLU A 92 32.63 -6.43 1.55
CA GLU A 92 33.93 -5.85 1.83
C GLU A 92 34.81 -6.05 0.60
N TYR A 93 35.26 -4.95 0.01
CA TYR A 93 36.16 -4.97 -1.13
C TYR A 93 37.49 -5.56 -0.64
N ILE A 94 37.60 -6.89 -0.65
CA ILE A 94 38.85 -7.60 -0.40
C ILE A 94 39.77 -7.13 -1.53
N ARG A 95 40.68 -6.23 -1.17
CA ARG A 95 41.76 -5.82 -2.07
C ARG A 95 42.46 -7.11 -2.51
N PRO A 96 42.48 -7.46 -3.80
CA PRO A 96 43.26 -8.61 -4.23
C PRO A 96 44.70 -8.34 -3.80
N ALA A 97 45.26 -9.24 -2.99
CA ALA A 97 46.66 -9.15 -2.57
C ALA A 97 47.54 -9.01 -3.83
N PRO A 98 48.57 -8.13 -3.83
CA PRO A 98 49.45 -8.03 -4.98
C PRO A 98 50.09 -9.39 -5.23
N ALA A 99 49.82 -9.97 -6.40
CA ALA A 99 50.48 -11.18 -6.85
C ALA A 99 51.99 -10.89 -6.94
N VAL A 100 52.75 -11.40 -5.97
CA VAL A 100 54.21 -11.43 -6.05
C VAL A 100 54.55 -12.51 -7.07
N ILE A 101 54.61 -12.11 -8.34
CA ILE A 101 55.11 -12.97 -9.42
C ILE A 101 56.61 -13.08 -9.19
N ALA A 102 57.07 -14.30 -8.92
CA ALA A 102 58.48 -14.63 -8.75
C ALA A 102 59.26 -14.25 -10.01
N ASN A 103 60.35 -13.50 -9.82
CA ASN A 103 61.29 -13.17 -10.90
C ASN A 103 61.94 -14.47 -11.41
N GLU A 104 61.71 -14.80 -12.67
CA GLU A 104 62.58 -15.69 -13.44
C GLU A 104 63.91 -14.97 -13.68
N ILE A 105 64.99 -15.50 -13.09
CA ILE A 105 66.36 -15.15 -13.45
C ILE A 105 66.93 -16.36 -14.19
N GLU A 106 66.89 -16.32 -15.52
CA GLU A 106 67.77 -17.13 -16.35
C GLU A 106 69.08 -16.37 -16.57
N VAL A 107 70.20 -16.93 -16.11
CA VAL A 107 71.51 -16.69 -16.72
C VAL A 107 72.21 -18.05 -16.84
N PRO A 108 72.55 -18.51 -18.06
CA PRO A 108 73.26 -19.77 -18.25
C PRO A 108 74.73 -19.61 -17.81
N VAL A 109 75.18 -20.51 -16.94
CA VAL A 109 76.61 -20.67 -16.64
C VAL A 109 77.25 -21.40 -17.82
N VAL A 110 78.09 -20.68 -18.58
CA VAL A 110 79.03 -21.25 -19.55
C VAL A 110 80.40 -21.37 -18.87
N VAL A 111 80.82 -22.58 -18.49
CA VAL A 111 82.21 -23.08 -18.30
C VAL A 111 82.09 -24.61 -18.12
N ALA A 112 82.83 -25.56 -18.72
CA ALA A 112 84.01 -25.65 -19.57
C ALA A 112 83.88 -26.90 -20.46
#